data_AF-A0A1F6DRC3-F1
#
_entry.id   AF-A0A1F6DRC3-F1
#
_cell.length_a   1.000
_cell.length_b   1.000
_cell.length_c   1.000
_cell.angle_alpha   90.00
_cell.angle_beta   90.00
_cell.angle_gamma   90.00
#
_symmetry.space_group_name_H-M   'P 1'
#
loop_
_entity.id
_entity.type
_entity.pdbx_description
1 polymer ?
#
loop_
_entity_poly.entity_id
_entity_poly.type
_entity_poly.pdbx_seq_one_letter_code
_entity_poly.pdbx_strand_id
1 'polypeptide(L)'
;MEKERAYRSVSFCIMNRGFSPIFITAAISIAALLAVAGWQIDASLRERSAATSYVAETNASSTSLLDTSASSILSSDPSTTPLGSAVFDELVAQYLSLQDGGLYTPETGERAAEKMAEELKVPISYRAYTAADISTDPDSSYVRMLAYRGELQESLAPLLRNTQAEYEIFAYYVNTKDKTYLEKLQRAAQNYRAAAGATALVVPPQDAFGQHLGILNAMGEFAATLDALVANADDPFAAVVLLRTYNEAEARVLASFQALAKYYREKQS
;
A
#
# COMPACT_ATOMS: atom_id res chain seq x y z
N MET A 1 31.65 -29.35 11.45
CA MET A 1 32.22 -28.09 10.91
C MET A 1 31.63 -27.64 9.57
N GLU A 2 30.75 -28.41 8.91
CA GLU A 2 30.07 -27.96 7.67
C GLU A 2 28.70 -27.29 7.89
N LYS A 3 28.00 -27.59 8.99
CA LYS A 3 26.69 -27.00 9.30
C LYS A 3 26.75 -25.53 9.77
N GLU A 4 27.92 -25.05 10.17
CA GLU A 4 28.12 -23.67 10.65
C GLU A 4 28.30 -22.65 9.52
N ARG A 5 28.66 -23.09 8.31
CA ARG A 5 28.82 -22.19 7.15
C ARG A 5 27.49 -21.84 6.48
N ALA A 6 26.49 -22.72 6.57
CA ALA A 6 25.14 -22.45 6.07
C ALA A 6 24.39 -21.40 6.90
N TYR A 7 24.70 -21.26 8.20
CA TYR A 7 24.05 -20.27 9.07
C TYR A 7 24.52 -18.83 8.82
N ARG A 8 25.72 -18.64 8.26
CA ARG A 8 26.24 -17.30 7.96
C ARG A 8 25.80 -16.75 6.60
N SER A 9 25.40 -17.59 5.64
CA SER A 9 24.94 -17.08 4.33
C SER A 9 23.50 -16.57 4.35
N VAL A 10 22.65 -17.08 5.24
CA VAL A 10 21.24 -16.65 5.31
C VAL A 10 21.09 -15.29 6.03
N SER A 11 22.01 -14.96 6.96
CA SER A 11 21.99 -13.66 7.65
C SER A 11 22.41 -12.46 6.79
N PHE A 12 22.96 -12.67 5.59
CA PHE A 12 23.51 -11.59 4.77
C PHE A 12 22.62 -11.17 3.59
N CYS A 13 21.57 -11.94 3.25
CA CYS A 13 20.73 -11.63 2.08
C CYS A 13 19.50 -10.75 2.37
N ILE A 14 19.23 -10.37 3.62
CA ILE A 14 18.03 -9.58 3.97
C ILE A 14 18.36 -8.08 4.17
N MET A 15 19.64 -7.69 4.18
CA MET A 15 20.05 -6.37 4.67
C MET A 15 20.67 -5.47 3.59
N ASN A 16 20.11 -5.48 2.37
CA ASN A 16 20.46 -4.47 1.35
C ASN A 16 19.41 -4.27 0.25
N ARG A 17 18.13 -4.17 0.62
CA ARG A 17 17.13 -3.50 -0.24
C ARG A 17 17.01 -2.06 0.22
N GLY A 18 17.76 -1.18 -0.45
CA GLY A 18 17.71 0.25 -0.23
C GLY A 18 16.32 0.82 -0.46
N PHE A 19 16.04 1.96 0.15
CA PHE A 19 14.84 2.76 -0.09
C PHE A 19 14.63 2.93 -1.59
N SER A 20 13.52 2.40 -2.12
CA SER A 20 13.16 2.60 -3.51
C SER A 20 12.78 4.06 -3.73
N PRO A 21 13.38 4.77 -4.71
CA PRO A 21 13.05 6.16 -5.08
C PRO A 21 11.65 6.32 -5.71
N ILE A 22 10.72 5.41 -5.43
CA ILE A 22 9.41 5.29 -6.07
C ILE A 22 8.41 6.31 -5.51
N PHE A 23 8.56 6.76 -4.26
CA PHE A 23 7.73 7.86 -3.74
C PHE A 23 7.84 9.13 -4.60
N ILE A 24 9.04 9.43 -5.10
CA ILE A 24 9.30 10.60 -5.94
C ILE A 24 8.80 10.34 -7.37
N THR A 25 9.04 9.15 -7.94
CA THR A 25 8.64 8.87 -9.34
C THR A 25 7.15 8.62 -9.51
N ALA A 26 6.45 8.04 -8.53
CA ALA A 26 5.00 7.89 -8.56
C ALA A 26 4.29 9.26 -8.41
N ALA A 27 4.74 10.10 -7.47
CA ALA A 27 4.22 11.46 -7.32
C ALA A 27 4.45 12.30 -8.59
N ILE A 28 5.66 12.23 -9.18
CA ILE A 28 5.97 12.92 -10.44
C ILE A 28 5.16 12.37 -11.62
N SER A 29 4.89 11.07 -11.68
CA SER A 29 4.10 10.47 -12.77
C SER A 29 2.62 10.85 -12.69
N ILE A 30 2.08 10.98 -11.47
CA ILE A 30 0.72 11.50 -11.24
C ILE A 30 0.66 12.98 -11.61
N ALA A 31 1.61 13.80 -11.15
CA ALA A 31 1.70 15.21 -11.50
C ALA A 31 1.84 15.41 -13.03
N ALA A 32 2.65 14.59 -13.70
CA ALA A 32 2.81 14.63 -15.16
C ALA A 32 1.54 14.22 -15.91
N LEU A 33 0.84 13.18 -15.46
CA LEU A 33 -0.46 12.77 -16.05
C LEU A 33 -1.54 13.84 -15.85
N LEU A 34 -1.57 14.48 -14.68
CA LEU A 34 -2.50 15.57 -14.38
C LEU A 34 -2.17 16.85 -15.16
N ALA A 35 -0.89 17.17 -15.36
CA ALA A 35 -0.47 18.29 -16.19
C ALA A 35 -0.85 18.10 -17.67
N VAL A 36 -0.69 16.88 -18.21
CA VAL A 36 -1.09 16.55 -19.58
C VAL A 36 -2.62 16.56 -19.73
N ALA A 37 -3.36 16.06 -18.74
CA ALA A 37 -4.82 16.13 -18.73
C ALA A 37 -5.32 17.58 -18.65
N GLY A 38 -4.69 18.42 -17.81
CA GLY A 38 -4.99 19.85 -17.72
C GLY A 38 -4.73 20.61 -19.02
N TRP A 39 -3.67 20.26 -19.76
CA TRP A 39 -3.38 20.84 -21.08
C TRP A 39 -4.39 20.45 -22.17
N GLN A 40 -4.87 19.20 -22.18
CA GLN A 40 -5.91 18.78 -23.13
C GLN A 40 -7.25 19.47 -22.85
N ILE A 41 -7.57 19.74 -21.58
CA ILE A 41 -8.78 20.44 -21.16
C ILE A 41 -8.69 21.93 -21.53
N ASP A 42 -7.56 22.61 -21.29
CA ASP A 42 -7.36 24.02 -21.69
C ASP A 42 -7.43 24.22 -23.22
N ALA A 43 -6.91 23.28 -24.00
CA ALA A 43 -7.01 23.31 -25.46
C ALA A 43 -8.47 23.18 -25.95
N SER A 44 -9.26 22.32 -25.32
CA SER A 44 -10.68 22.13 -25.65
C SER A 44 -11.58 23.29 -25.18
N LEU A 45 -11.17 23.99 -24.12
CA LEU A 45 -11.85 25.18 -23.61
C LEU A 45 -11.46 26.44 -24.41
N ARG A 46 -10.22 26.59 -24.90
CA ARG A 46 -9.85 27.71 -25.78
C ARG A 46 -10.64 27.78 -27.09
N GLU A 47 -11.10 26.65 -27.63
CA GLU A 47 -12.03 26.64 -28.76
C GLU A 47 -13.45 27.13 -28.38
N ARG A 48 -13.81 27.11 -27.09
CA ARG A 48 -15.10 27.59 -26.56
C ARG A 48 -15.01 28.98 -25.92
N SER A 49 -13.85 29.40 -25.42
CA SER A 49 -13.61 30.68 -24.73
C SER A 49 -13.43 31.87 -25.66
N ALA A 50 -13.29 31.66 -26.97
CA ALA A 50 -13.36 32.75 -27.95
C ALA A 50 -14.76 33.41 -28.02
N ALA A 51 -15.77 32.87 -27.33
CA ALA A 51 -17.16 33.30 -27.43
C ALA A 51 -17.75 34.01 -26.19
N THR A 52 -17.07 34.12 -25.04
CA THR A 52 -17.67 34.81 -23.87
C THR A 52 -16.64 35.43 -22.95
N SER A 53 -16.37 36.71 -23.18
CA SER A 53 -15.82 37.62 -22.17
C SER A 53 -16.97 38.17 -21.31
N TYR A 54 -16.95 37.96 -19.99
CA TYR A 54 -17.47 38.96 -19.04
C TYR A 54 -17.00 38.71 -17.60
N VAL A 55 -16.14 39.62 -17.14
CA VAL A 55 -15.94 40.23 -15.80
C VAL A 55 -16.58 39.56 -14.57
N ALA A 56 -15.75 39.22 -13.57
CA ALA A 56 -15.90 39.68 -12.18
C ALA A 56 -14.60 39.47 -11.38
N GLU A 57 -14.05 40.59 -10.91
CA GLU A 57 -13.01 40.68 -9.88
C GLU A 57 -13.68 40.67 -8.50
N THR A 58 -13.30 39.78 -7.59
CA THR A 58 -13.51 40.01 -6.14
C THR A 58 -12.44 39.30 -5.31
N ASN A 59 -11.75 40.08 -4.49
CA ASN A 59 -10.92 39.67 -3.37
C ASN A 59 -11.69 38.76 -2.40
N ALA A 60 -11.13 37.60 -2.01
CA ALA A 60 -11.49 36.93 -0.76
C ALA A 60 -10.39 35.99 -0.25
N SER A 61 -9.85 36.40 0.91
CA SER A 61 -9.30 35.60 2.02
C SER A 61 -9.26 34.08 1.89
N SER A 62 -8.04 33.57 2.03
CA SER A 62 -7.67 32.21 2.40
C SER A 62 -8.54 31.67 3.54
N THR A 63 -9.59 30.93 3.17
CA THR A 63 -10.45 30.19 4.09
C THR A 63 -10.29 28.71 3.79
N SER A 64 -9.90 27.97 4.83
CA SER A 64 -9.67 26.53 4.83
C SER A 64 -10.95 25.77 4.45
N LEU A 65 -11.05 25.32 3.20
CA LEU A 65 -12.12 24.44 2.70
C LEU A 65 -11.62 23.02 2.37
N LEU A 66 -10.36 22.72 2.69
CA LEU A 66 -9.69 21.49 2.26
C LEU A 66 -9.90 20.28 3.21
N ASP A 67 -10.79 20.33 4.20
CA ASP A 67 -10.76 19.35 5.32
C ASP A 67 -11.88 18.29 5.33
N THR A 68 -12.72 18.23 4.30
CA THR A 68 -13.83 17.27 4.31
C THR A 68 -14.12 16.81 2.89
N SER A 69 -13.65 15.62 2.50
CA SER A 69 -14.41 14.66 1.64
C SER A 69 -13.61 13.41 1.24
N ALA A 70 -12.30 13.49 1.03
CA ALA A 70 -11.54 12.39 0.39
C ALA A 70 -11.58 11.04 1.15
N SER A 71 -11.70 11.06 2.48
CA SER A 71 -11.77 9.82 3.29
C SER A 71 -13.17 9.18 3.34
N SER A 72 -14.24 9.91 3.00
CA SER A 72 -15.61 9.46 3.28
C SER A 72 -16.20 8.54 2.20
N ILE A 73 -15.73 8.62 0.95
CA ILE A 73 -16.35 7.89 -0.17
C ILE A 73 -15.65 6.55 -0.46
N LEU A 74 -14.35 6.43 -0.19
CA LEU A 74 -13.62 5.15 -0.32
C LEU A 74 -14.00 4.10 0.75
N SER A 75 -14.85 4.48 1.71
CA SER A 75 -15.46 3.59 2.70
C SER A 75 -16.83 3.04 2.24
N SER A 76 -17.32 3.44 1.06
CA SER A 76 -18.55 2.92 0.46
C SER A 76 -18.31 1.52 -0.09
N ASP A 77 -19.24 0.61 0.17
CA ASP A 77 -19.29 -0.77 -0.30
C ASP A 77 -18.61 -0.99 -1.68
N PRO A 78 -17.53 -1.80 -1.77
CA PRO A 78 -16.76 -2.02 -3.01
C PRO A 78 -17.54 -2.73 -4.13
N SER A 79 -18.84 -2.98 -3.95
CA SER A 79 -19.64 -3.82 -4.83
C SER A 79 -20.38 -3.09 -5.97
N THR A 80 -20.41 -1.75 -6.03
CA THR A 80 -21.22 -1.05 -7.05
C THR A 80 -20.49 0.00 -7.91
N THR A 81 -19.37 0.55 -7.46
CA THR A 81 -18.60 1.53 -8.25
C THR A 81 -17.16 1.05 -8.45
N PRO A 82 -16.64 0.95 -9.68
CA PRO A 82 -15.23 0.65 -9.92
C PRO A 82 -14.34 1.67 -9.20
N LEU A 83 -13.29 1.19 -8.55
CA LEU A 83 -12.44 2.03 -7.70
C LEU A 83 -11.88 3.25 -8.47
N GLY A 84 -11.47 3.09 -9.73
CA GLY A 84 -10.99 4.21 -10.53
C GLY A 84 -12.06 5.23 -10.88
N SER A 85 -13.32 4.81 -11.05
CA SER A 85 -14.45 5.74 -11.23
C SER A 85 -14.67 6.59 -9.99
N ALA A 86 -14.64 5.99 -8.79
CA ALA A 86 -14.77 6.75 -7.54
C ALA A 86 -13.63 7.79 -7.37
N VAL A 87 -12.41 7.43 -7.75
CA VAL A 87 -11.25 8.34 -7.71
C VAL A 87 -11.39 9.47 -8.71
N PHE A 88 -11.87 9.15 -9.93
CA PHE A 88 -12.11 10.14 -10.97
C PHE A 88 -13.24 11.11 -10.61
N ASP A 89 -14.33 10.61 -10.05
CA ASP A 89 -15.47 11.42 -9.64
C ASP A 89 -15.07 12.41 -8.53
N GLU A 90 -14.22 11.99 -7.58
CA GLU A 90 -13.68 12.88 -6.54
C GLU A 90 -12.77 13.96 -7.16
N LEU A 91 -11.92 13.61 -8.14
CA LEU A 91 -11.06 14.58 -8.83
C LEU A 91 -11.90 15.63 -9.57
N VAL A 92 -12.95 15.21 -10.25
CA VAL A 92 -13.87 16.12 -10.96
C VAL A 92 -14.64 16.98 -9.96
N ALA A 93 -15.13 16.43 -8.87
CA ALA A 93 -15.85 17.19 -7.84
C ALA A 93 -14.96 18.26 -7.20
N GLN A 94 -13.71 17.93 -6.88
CA GLN A 94 -12.75 18.89 -6.32
C GLN A 94 -12.43 20.01 -7.33
N TYR A 95 -12.25 19.67 -8.60
CA TYR A 95 -12.02 20.65 -9.65
C TYR A 95 -13.21 21.61 -9.82
N LEU A 96 -14.44 21.08 -9.90
CA LEU A 96 -15.65 21.89 -10.02
C LEU A 96 -15.84 22.82 -8.82
N SER A 97 -15.58 22.33 -7.60
CA SER A 97 -15.62 23.14 -6.38
C SER A 97 -14.64 24.33 -6.42
N LEU A 98 -13.41 24.11 -6.91
CA LEU A 98 -12.43 25.18 -7.08
C LEU A 98 -12.83 26.17 -8.18
N GLN A 99 -13.42 25.68 -9.27
CA GLN A 99 -13.86 26.50 -10.39
C GLN A 99 -15.09 27.36 -10.01
N ASP A 100 -16.09 26.78 -9.35
CA ASP A 100 -17.30 27.47 -8.89
C ASP A 100 -16.97 28.54 -7.83
N GLY A 101 -15.94 28.30 -7.01
CA GLY A 101 -15.42 29.29 -6.06
C GLY A 101 -14.58 30.40 -6.69
N GLY A 102 -14.24 30.32 -7.98
CA GLY A 102 -13.31 31.25 -8.63
C GLY A 102 -11.87 31.17 -8.08
N LEU A 103 -11.52 30.07 -7.41
CA LEU A 103 -10.24 29.87 -6.72
C LEU A 103 -9.28 28.97 -7.52
N TYR A 104 -9.71 28.49 -8.68
CA TYR A 104 -8.89 27.66 -9.55
C TYR A 104 -7.77 28.46 -10.20
N THR A 105 -6.54 28.09 -9.88
CA THR A 105 -5.32 28.38 -10.63
C THR A 105 -4.58 27.05 -10.85
N PRO A 106 -3.64 26.96 -11.81
CA PRO A 106 -2.82 25.77 -11.98
C PRO A 106 -2.15 25.32 -10.67
N GLU A 107 -1.65 26.27 -9.87
CA GLU A 107 -0.97 26.00 -8.60
C GLU A 107 -1.92 25.53 -7.50
N THR A 108 -3.15 26.04 -7.45
CA THR A 108 -4.15 25.56 -6.48
C THR A 108 -4.71 24.21 -6.87
N GLY A 109 -4.86 23.94 -8.17
CA GLY A 109 -5.20 22.63 -8.72
C GLY A 109 -4.12 21.58 -8.43
N GLU A 110 -2.85 21.90 -8.64
CA GLU A 110 -1.72 21.01 -8.33
C GLU A 110 -1.68 20.67 -6.84
N ARG A 111 -1.75 21.67 -5.96
CA ARG A 111 -1.76 21.45 -4.50
C ARG A 111 -2.97 20.63 -4.04
N ALA A 112 -4.14 20.87 -4.63
CA ALA A 112 -5.34 20.09 -4.32
C ALA A 112 -5.15 18.64 -4.76
N ALA A 113 -4.60 18.40 -5.95
CA ALA A 113 -4.33 17.06 -6.45
C ALA A 113 -3.24 16.33 -5.63
N GLU A 114 -2.19 17.02 -5.19
CA GLU A 114 -1.18 16.48 -4.27
C GLU A 114 -1.82 16.06 -2.94
N LYS A 115 -2.63 16.94 -2.34
CA LYS A 115 -3.33 16.65 -1.08
C LYS A 115 -4.29 15.48 -1.23
N MET A 116 -5.07 15.46 -2.31
CA MET A 116 -5.91 14.32 -2.64
C MET A 116 -5.06 13.06 -2.77
N ALA A 117 -4.00 13.08 -3.57
CA ALA A 117 -3.11 11.92 -3.73
C ALA A 117 -2.53 11.45 -2.39
N GLU A 118 -2.27 12.35 -1.43
CA GLU A 118 -1.83 12.04 -0.06
C GLU A 118 -2.88 11.30 0.77
N GLU A 119 -4.13 11.75 0.69
CA GLU A 119 -5.25 11.23 1.47
C GLU A 119 -5.91 10.01 0.83
N LEU A 120 -5.73 9.84 -0.48
CA LEU A 120 -6.42 8.84 -1.27
C LEU A 120 -5.79 7.47 -1.01
N LYS A 121 -6.36 6.80 0.00
CA LYS A 121 -6.00 5.46 0.45
C LYS A 121 -7.20 4.56 0.34
N VAL A 122 -6.99 3.40 -0.26
CA VAL A 122 -8.04 2.37 -0.29
C VAL A 122 -7.98 1.61 1.03
N PRO A 123 -9.04 1.66 1.86
CA PRO A 123 -9.13 0.77 3.01
C PRO A 123 -9.20 -0.67 2.51
N ILE A 124 -8.17 -1.45 2.81
CA ILE A 124 -8.13 -2.87 2.43
C ILE A 124 -8.83 -3.67 3.52
N SER A 125 -9.91 -4.35 3.17
CA SER A 125 -10.58 -5.27 4.08
C SER A 125 -9.84 -6.61 4.12
N TYR A 126 -9.48 -7.05 5.32
CA TYR A 126 -8.87 -8.35 5.56
C TYR A 126 -9.28 -8.87 6.95
N ARG A 127 -9.17 -10.20 7.14
CA ARG A 127 -9.34 -10.79 8.48
C ARG A 127 -8.11 -10.43 9.32
N ALA A 128 -8.27 -9.48 10.23
CA ALA A 128 -7.27 -9.19 11.25
C ALA A 128 -7.34 -10.22 12.38
N TYR A 129 -6.17 -10.67 12.82
CA TYR A 129 -6.01 -11.45 14.04
C TYR A 129 -6.04 -10.53 15.25
N THR A 130 -6.62 -11.03 16.34
CA THR A 130 -6.75 -10.37 17.62
C THR A 130 -6.11 -11.20 18.73
N ALA A 131 -6.07 -10.68 19.95
CA ALA A 131 -5.59 -11.43 21.11
C ALA A 131 -6.43 -12.67 21.43
N ALA A 132 -7.69 -12.72 20.99
CA ALA A 132 -8.52 -13.91 21.17
C ALA A 132 -8.14 -15.05 20.21
N ASP A 133 -7.47 -14.74 19.10
CA ASP A 133 -7.13 -15.72 18.06
C ASP A 133 -5.82 -16.47 18.35
N ILE A 134 -4.99 -15.98 19.28
CA ILE A 134 -3.61 -16.44 19.48
C ILE A 134 -3.38 -16.82 20.93
N SER A 135 -2.89 -18.04 21.15
CA SER A 135 -2.44 -18.50 22.47
C SER A 135 -1.02 -18.03 22.76
N THR A 136 -0.71 -17.67 24.00
CA THR A 136 0.63 -17.27 24.42
C THR A 136 1.20 -18.23 25.45
N ASP A 137 2.52 -18.44 25.39
CA ASP A 137 3.27 -19.17 26.42
C ASP A 137 3.69 -18.21 27.54
N PRO A 138 3.37 -18.48 28.82
CA PRO A 138 3.85 -17.65 29.92
C PRO A 138 5.38 -17.67 30.07
N ASP A 139 6.07 -18.71 29.57
CA ASP A 139 7.53 -18.75 29.58
C ASP A 139 8.11 -17.71 28.60
N SER A 140 8.76 -16.69 29.17
CA SER A 140 9.45 -15.63 28.44
C SER A 140 10.97 -15.79 28.47
N SER A 141 11.46 -17.00 28.78
CA SER A 141 12.89 -17.33 28.83
C SER A 141 13.55 -17.27 27.46
N TYR A 142 14.87 -17.12 27.47
CA TYR A 142 15.68 -17.20 26.25
C TYR A 142 15.53 -18.53 25.52
N VAL A 143 15.38 -19.63 26.27
CA VAL A 143 15.18 -20.98 25.70
C VAL A 143 13.85 -21.06 24.95
N ARG A 144 12.76 -20.54 25.54
CA ARG A 144 11.46 -20.49 24.84
C ARG A 144 11.51 -19.59 23.61
N MET A 145 12.19 -18.44 23.69
CA MET A 145 12.41 -17.57 22.53
C MET A 145 13.13 -18.30 21.38
N LEU A 146 14.15 -19.10 21.66
CA LEU A 146 14.85 -19.88 20.64
C LEU A 146 13.95 -20.94 19.99
N ALA A 147 13.13 -21.63 20.79
CA ALA A 147 12.15 -22.59 20.27
C ALA A 147 11.12 -21.87 19.37
N TYR A 148 10.57 -20.75 19.84
CA TYR A 148 9.66 -19.90 19.09
C TYR A 148 10.27 -19.40 17.76
N ARG A 149 11.56 -19.03 17.75
CA ARG A 149 12.25 -18.66 16.50
C ARG A 149 12.30 -19.81 15.50
N GLY A 150 12.55 -21.04 15.96
CA GLY A 150 12.52 -22.23 15.11
C GLY A 150 11.13 -22.49 14.53
N GLU A 151 10.10 -22.45 15.38
CA GLU A 151 8.69 -22.60 14.99
C GLU A 151 8.29 -21.55 13.93
N LEU A 152 8.72 -20.29 14.09
CA LEU A 152 8.47 -19.24 13.10
C LEU A 152 9.21 -19.44 11.78
N GLN A 153 10.42 -19.99 11.79
CA GLN A 153 11.13 -20.29 10.53
C GLN A 153 10.36 -21.33 9.70
N GLU A 154 9.76 -22.31 10.37
CA GLU A 154 8.92 -23.32 9.72
C GLU A 154 7.59 -22.72 9.25
N SER A 155 6.93 -21.90 10.08
CA SER A 155 5.63 -21.32 9.73
C SER A 155 5.71 -20.30 8.57
N LEU A 156 6.84 -19.60 8.44
CA LEU A 156 7.08 -18.61 7.39
C LEU A 156 7.66 -19.22 6.10
N ALA A 157 7.97 -20.53 6.07
CA ALA A 157 8.51 -21.20 4.90
C ALA A 157 7.71 -21.01 3.60
N PRO A 158 6.35 -20.86 3.59
CA PRO A 158 5.61 -20.57 2.37
C PRO A 158 6.08 -19.29 1.65
N LEU A 159 6.59 -18.29 2.36
CA LEU A 159 7.10 -17.05 1.76
C LEU A 159 8.31 -17.29 0.86
N LEU A 160 9.09 -18.35 1.13
CA LEU A 160 10.25 -18.72 0.31
C LEU A 160 9.86 -19.18 -1.10
N ARG A 161 8.58 -19.47 -1.33
CA ARG A 161 8.05 -19.78 -2.67
C ARG A 161 7.89 -18.53 -3.53
N ASN A 162 7.93 -17.33 -2.95
CA ASN A 162 7.95 -16.07 -3.70
C ASN A 162 9.38 -15.80 -4.16
N THR A 163 9.73 -16.30 -5.35
CA THR A 163 11.09 -16.18 -5.90
C THR A 163 11.34 -14.86 -6.62
N GLN A 164 10.31 -14.04 -6.79
CA GLN A 164 10.34 -12.76 -7.48
C GLN A 164 9.59 -11.73 -6.64
N ALA A 165 10.06 -10.48 -6.63
CA ALA A 165 9.39 -9.41 -5.91
C ALA A 165 8.03 -9.07 -6.53
N GLU A 166 7.03 -8.85 -5.69
CA GLU A 166 5.63 -8.66 -6.07
C GLU A 166 5.44 -7.41 -6.95
N TYR A 167 6.16 -6.32 -6.65
CA TYR A 167 6.15 -5.11 -7.50
C TYR A 167 6.67 -5.39 -8.91
N GLU A 168 7.68 -6.26 -9.07
CA GLU A 168 8.22 -6.60 -10.40
C GLU A 168 7.21 -7.40 -11.20
N ILE A 169 6.57 -8.38 -10.55
CA ILE A 169 5.51 -9.18 -11.17
C ILE A 169 4.42 -8.26 -11.71
N PHE A 170 3.96 -7.29 -10.92
CA PHE A 170 2.94 -6.34 -11.36
C PHE A 170 3.45 -5.40 -12.48
N ALA A 171 4.69 -4.92 -12.40
CA ALA A 171 5.28 -4.09 -13.46
C ALA A 171 5.36 -4.85 -14.80
N TYR A 172 5.71 -6.14 -14.78
CA TYR A 172 5.69 -6.97 -15.98
C TYR A 172 4.29 -7.10 -16.57
N TYR A 173 3.25 -7.24 -15.73
CA TYR A 173 1.86 -7.21 -16.20
C TYR A 173 1.55 -5.88 -16.89
N VAL A 174 1.85 -4.75 -16.25
CA VAL A 174 1.55 -3.41 -16.81
C VAL A 174 2.19 -3.24 -18.19
N ASN A 175 3.42 -3.71 -18.35
CA ASN A 175 4.18 -3.58 -19.60
C ASN A 175 3.75 -4.57 -20.70
N THR A 176 3.45 -5.82 -20.34
CA THR A 176 3.20 -6.90 -21.33
C THR A 176 1.73 -7.22 -21.54
N LYS A 177 0.88 -6.85 -20.59
CA LYS A 177 -0.53 -7.27 -20.47
C LYS A 177 -0.73 -8.78 -20.42
N ASP A 178 0.33 -9.54 -20.10
CA ASP A 178 0.25 -10.99 -19.94
C ASP A 178 -0.32 -11.36 -18.56
N LYS A 179 -1.53 -11.93 -18.56
CA LYS A 179 -2.26 -12.32 -17.34
C LYS A 179 -1.54 -13.39 -16.52
N THR A 180 -0.54 -14.10 -17.05
CA THR A 180 0.27 -15.03 -16.25
C THR A 180 1.00 -14.33 -15.10
N TYR A 181 1.31 -13.03 -15.24
CA TYR A 181 1.88 -12.24 -14.15
C TYR A 181 0.85 -11.95 -13.05
N LEU A 182 -0.43 -11.74 -13.39
CA LEU A 182 -1.48 -11.61 -12.37
C LEU A 182 -1.68 -12.92 -11.59
N GLU A 183 -1.62 -14.07 -12.28
CA GLU A 183 -1.66 -15.37 -11.59
C GLU A 183 -0.48 -15.57 -10.63
N LYS A 184 0.73 -15.15 -11.04
CA LYS A 184 1.91 -15.18 -10.16
C LYS A 184 1.72 -14.28 -8.93
N LEU A 185 1.16 -13.09 -9.12
CA LEU A 185 0.88 -12.14 -8.03
C LEU A 185 -0.17 -12.72 -7.06
N GLN A 186 -1.20 -13.36 -7.59
CA GLN A 186 -2.21 -14.04 -6.79
C GLN A 186 -1.62 -15.23 -6.00
N ARG A 187 -0.71 -16.01 -6.60
CA ARG A 187 0.03 -17.07 -5.89
C ARG A 187 0.91 -16.49 -4.78
N ALA A 188 1.54 -15.34 -5.00
CA ALA A 188 2.30 -14.66 -3.95
C ALA A 188 1.41 -14.28 -2.76
N ALA A 189 0.23 -13.70 -3.03
CA ALA A 189 -0.77 -13.39 -2.00
C ALA A 189 -1.22 -14.64 -1.23
N GLN A 190 -1.42 -15.76 -1.91
CA GLN A 190 -1.74 -17.04 -1.27
C GLN A 190 -0.60 -17.54 -0.37
N ASN A 191 0.66 -17.37 -0.76
CA ASN A 191 1.80 -17.75 0.08
C ASN A 191 1.88 -16.90 1.36
N TYR A 192 1.58 -15.60 1.29
CA TYR A 192 1.44 -14.75 2.48
C TYR A 192 0.32 -15.23 3.41
N ARG A 193 -0.84 -15.59 2.88
CA ARG A 193 -1.94 -16.14 3.69
C ARG A 193 -1.60 -17.49 4.30
N ALA A 194 -0.94 -18.37 3.54
CA ALA A 194 -0.50 -19.65 4.04
C ALA A 194 0.51 -19.48 5.19
N ALA A 195 1.46 -18.56 5.04
CA ALA A 195 2.41 -18.21 6.10
C ALA A 195 1.71 -17.61 7.33
N ALA A 196 0.74 -16.71 7.14
CA ALA A 196 -0.05 -16.14 8.23
C ALA A 196 -0.87 -17.23 8.96
N GLY A 197 -1.55 -18.11 8.21
CA GLY A 197 -2.32 -19.21 8.78
C GLY A 197 -1.46 -20.19 9.56
N ALA A 198 -0.28 -20.56 9.04
CA ALA A 198 0.67 -21.40 9.77
C ALA A 198 1.24 -20.69 11.00
N THR A 199 1.55 -19.41 10.88
CA THR A 199 2.10 -18.61 12.00
C THR A 199 1.09 -18.42 13.12
N ALA A 200 -0.20 -18.31 12.81
CA ALA A 200 -1.25 -18.19 13.82
C ALA A 200 -1.38 -19.43 14.73
N LEU A 201 -0.83 -20.58 14.31
CA LEU A 201 -0.78 -21.81 15.11
C LEU A 201 0.44 -21.88 16.02
N VAL A 202 1.42 -20.99 15.83
CA VAL A 202 2.61 -20.89 16.69
C VAL A 202 2.25 -20.17 17.97
N VAL A 203 2.73 -20.67 19.11
CA VAL A 203 2.44 -20.10 20.43
C VAL A 203 3.60 -19.16 20.82
N PRO A 204 3.52 -17.83 20.62
CA PRO A 204 4.59 -16.94 21.02
C PRO A 204 4.78 -16.90 22.55
N PRO A 205 6.01 -16.63 23.03
CA PRO A 205 6.23 -16.14 24.39
C PRO A 205 5.35 -14.91 24.67
N GLN A 206 4.88 -14.76 25.90
CA GLN A 206 3.96 -13.67 26.28
C GLN A 206 4.50 -12.28 25.92
N ASP A 207 5.81 -12.07 26.02
CA ASP A 207 6.45 -10.79 25.69
C ASP A 207 6.77 -10.58 24.21
N ALA A 208 6.62 -11.61 23.37
CA ALA A 208 6.72 -11.52 21.91
C ALA A 208 5.34 -11.34 21.24
N PHE A 209 4.26 -11.38 22.02
CA PHE A 209 2.89 -11.39 21.52
C PHE A 209 2.59 -10.20 20.60
N GLY A 210 3.05 -8.99 20.95
CA GLY A 210 2.82 -7.80 20.12
C GLY A 210 3.48 -7.89 18.74
N GLN A 211 4.73 -8.36 18.68
CA GLN A 211 5.48 -8.54 17.44
C GLN A 211 4.88 -9.68 16.60
N HIS A 212 4.44 -10.76 17.25
CA HIS A 212 3.76 -11.88 16.61
C HIS A 212 2.47 -11.41 15.90
N LEU A 213 1.61 -10.69 16.63
CA LEU A 213 0.37 -10.16 16.09
C LEU A 213 0.61 -9.17 14.94
N GLY A 214 1.64 -8.33 15.09
CA GLY A 214 2.05 -7.38 14.05
C GLY A 214 2.41 -8.06 12.72
N ILE A 215 3.15 -9.17 12.77
CA ILE A 215 3.53 -9.93 11.57
C ILE A 215 2.31 -10.57 10.91
N LEU A 216 1.41 -11.17 11.69
CA LEU A 216 0.19 -11.80 11.16
C LEU A 216 -0.68 -10.80 10.40
N ASN A 217 -0.92 -9.64 11.01
CA ASN A 217 -1.79 -8.62 10.44
C ASN A 217 -1.12 -7.92 9.24
N ALA A 218 0.19 -7.69 9.29
CA ALA A 218 0.91 -7.13 8.15
C ALA A 218 0.89 -8.06 6.93
N MET A 219 1.10 -9.38 7.12
CA MET A 219 0.98 -10.35 6.03
C MET A 219 -0.44 -10.44 5.48
N GLY A 220 -1.45 -10.41 6.36
CA GLY A 220 -2.87 -10.43 5.97
C GLY A 220 -3.25 -9.20 5.14
N GLU A 221 -2.85 -8.01 5.59
CA GLU A 221 -3.06 -6.76 4.88
C GLU A 221 -2.37 -6.79 3.51
N PHE A 222 -1.08 -7.14 3.47
CA PHE A 222 -0.32 -7.16 2.22
C PHE A 222 -0.91 -8.14 1.20
N ALA A 223 -1.29 -9.35 1.63
CA ALA A 223 -1.96 -10.31 0.75
C ALA A 223 -3.27 -9.77 0.17
N ALA A 224 -4.07 -9.06 0.97
CA ALA A 224 -5.30 -8.46 0.51
C ALA A 224 -5.04 -7.26 -0.43
N THR A 225 -3.97 -6.51 -0.23
CA THR A 225 -3.54 -5.46 -1.17
C THR A 225 -3.11 -6.04 -2.52
N LEU A 226 -2.39 -7.16 -2.53
CA LEU A 226 -2.02 -7.87 -3.76
C LEU A 226 -3.27 -8.34 -4.53
N ASP A 227 -4.26 -8.89 -3.84
CA ASP A 227 -5.51 -9.29 -4.48
C ASP A 227 -6.29 -8.09 -5.04
N ALA A 228 -6.30 -6.96 -4.32
CA ALA A 228 -6.92 -5.73 -4.81
C ALA A 228 -6.22 -5.22 -6.08
N LEU A 229 -4.89 -5.28 -6.13
CA LEU A 229 -4.11 -4.97 -7.34
C LEU A 229 -4.46 -5.89 -8.50
N VAL A 230 -4.60 -7.20 -8.26
CA VAL A 230 -5.01 -8.16 -9.29
C VAL A 230 -6.43 -7.87 -9.79
N ALA A 231 -7.37 -7.60 -8.89
CA ALA A 231 -8.77 -7.35 -9.22
C ALA A 231 -8.98 -6.06 -10.03
N ASN A 232 -8.10 -5.07 -9.85
CA ASN A 232 -8.19 -3.75 -10.49
C ASN A 232 -7.04 -3.49 -11.47
N ALA A 233 -6.36 -4.53 -11.95
CA ALA A 233 -5.13 -4.38 -12.74
C ALA A 233 -5.34 -3.65 -14.09
N ASP A 234 -6.56 -3.69 -14.62
CA ASP A 234 -6.95 -3.05 -15.88
C ASP A 234 -7.46 -1.62 -15.71
N ASP A 235 -7.66 -1.17 -14.48
CA ASP A 235 -8.08 0.20 -14.17
C ASP A 235 -6.85 1.03 -13.76
N PRO A 236 -6.39 1.96 -14.62
CA PRO A 236 -5.18 2.73 -14.37
C PRO A 236 -5.29 3.65 -13.15
N PHE A 237 -6.48 4.19 -12.86
CA PHE A 237 -6.68 5.06 -11.70
C PHE A 237 -6.68 4.22 -10.41
N ALA A 238 -7.39 3.08 -10.41
CA ALA A 238 -7.35 2.16 -9.29
C ALA A 238 -5.94 1.60 -9.03
N ALA A 239 -5.22 1.22 -10.09
CA ALA A 239 -3.88 0.66 -9.98
C ALA A 239 -2.88 1.64 -9.33
N VAL A 240 -2.91 2.93 -9.71
CA VAL A 240 -2.04 3.96 -9.13
C VAL A 240 -2.28 4.10 -7.62
N VAL A 241 -3.54 4.14 -7.22
CA VAL A 241 -3.92 4.28 -5.80
C VAL A 241 -3.54 3.03 -5.02
N LEU A 242 -3.81 1.86 -5.58
CA LEU A 242 -3.47 0.58 -4.95
C LEU A 242 -1.95 0.38 -4.86
N LEU A 243 -1.15 0.93 -5.77
CA LEU A 243 0.32 0.92 -5.66
C LEU A 243 0.81 1.74 -4.45
N ARG A 244 0.13 2.83 -4.09
CA ARG A 244 0.43 3.56 -2.85
C ARG A 244 0.10 2.70 -1.63
N THR A 245 -1.09 2.10 -1.60
CA THR A 245 -1.48 1.16 -0.54
C THR A 245 -0.51 -0.02 -0.43
N TYR A 246 -0.03 -0.55 -1.57
CA TYR A 246 0.99 -1.60 -1.64
C TYR A 246 2.27 -1.18 -0.94
N ASN A 247 2.80 0.01 -1.23
CA ASN A 247 4.04 0.50 -0.63
C ASN A 247 3.92 0.62 0.90
N GLU A 248 2.77 1.09 1.39
CA GLU A 248 2.51 1.17 2.83
C GLU A 248 2.42 -0.22 3.47
N ALA A 249 1.70 -1.14 2.85
CA ALA A 249 1.55 -2.51 3.35
C ALA A 249 2.88 -3.28 3.33
N GLU A 250 3.69 -3.13 2.28
CA GLU A 250 5.05 -3.70 2.20
C GLU A 250 5.95 -3.14 3.30
N ALA A 251 5.92 -1.82 3.51
CA ALA A 251 6.67 -1.18 4.59
C ALA A 251 6.26 -1.71 5.97
N ARG A 252 4.96 -1.95 6.22
CA ARG A 252 4.46 -2.55 7.47
C ARG A 252 4.94 -3.98 7.65
N VAL A 253 4.94 -4.79 6.59
CA VAL A 253 5.51 -6.15 6.63
C VAL A 253 6.99 -6.08 7.03
N LEU A 254 7.79 -5.27 6.35
CA LEU A 254 9.22 -5.12 6.66
C LEU A 254 9.45 -4.62 8.09
N ALA A 255 8.70 -3.61 8.53
CA ALA A 255 8.78 -3.07 9.88
C ALA A 255 8.42 -4.12 10.95
N SER A 256 7.40 -4.94 10.72
CA SER A 256 7.00 -6.01 11.65
C SER A 256 8.09 -7.07 11.81
N PHE A 257 8.76 -7.48 10.72
CA PHE A 257 9.89 -8.39 10.78
C PHE A 257 11.12 -7.76 11.45
N GLN A 258 11.37 -6.47 11.24
CA GLN A 258 12.43 -5.75 11.94
C GLN A 258 12.16 -5.66 13.46
N ALA A 259 10.91 -5.44 13.86
CA ALA A 259 10.51 -5.42 15.27
C ALA A 259 10.73 -6.78 15.94
N LEU A 260 10.41 -7.89 15.25
CA LEU A 260 10.69 -9.24 15.73
C LEU A 260 12.20 -9.52 15.80
N ALA A 261 12.98 -9.12 14.80
CA ALA A 261 14.43 -9.26 14.81
C ALA A 261 15.06 -8.46 15.97
N LYS A 262 14.53 -7.27 16.25
CA LYS A 262 14.93 -6.46 17.41
C LYS A 262 14.65 -7.21 18.72
N TYR A 263 13.45 -7.76 18.90
CA TYR A 263 13.10 -8.58 20.06
C TYR A 263 14.11 -9.73 20.28
N TYR A 264 14.48 -10.47 19.23
CA TYR A 264 15.46 -11.55 19.35
C TYR A 264 16.85 -11.08 19.79
N ARG A 265 17.30 -9.92 19.33
CA ARG A 265 18.60 -9.36 19.76
C ARG A 265 18.56 -8.89 21.20
N GLU A 266 17.49 -8.22 21.61
CA GLU A 266 17.32 -7.72 22.98
C GLU A 266 17.16 -8.86 24.00
N LYS A 267 16.61 -10.00 23.58
CA LYS A 267 16.52 -11.20 24.43
C LYS A 267 17.85 -11.93 24.61
N GLN A 268 18.82 -11.72 23.73
CA GLN A 268 20.13 -12.36 23.79
C GLN A 268 21.10 -11.64 24.74
N SER A 269 20.91 -10.34 24.97
CA SER A 269 21.71 -9.51 25.88
C SER A 269 21.28 -9.67 27.33
#